data_AF-A0AAI9CP24-F1
#
_entry.id   AF-A0AAI9CP24-F1
#
_cell.length_a   1.000
_cell.length_b   1.000
_cell.length_c   1.000
_cell.angle_alpha   90.00
_cell.angle_beta   90.00
_cell.angle_gamma   90.00
#
_symmetry.space_group_name_H-M   'P 1'
#
loop_
_entity.id
_entity.type
_entity.pdbx_description
1 polymer ?
#
loop_
_entity_poly.entity_id
_entity_poly.type
_entity_poly.pdbx_seq_one_letter_code
_entity_poly.pdbx_strand_id
1 'polypeptide(L)'
;MNVIWSKSVSANRTFFDEVTDVIRLVLSSADVAHADALAVSRQVCRRIKSQFGGSTIYLPTNRSKAGGHASKLGMELLDLVEDELSHQLRQAALLDDLELAAATEDVRQELLARCCSLCIYVPSGQRDAALARALQAHSHLQNNKSRSEIATMLNVSTQAVCKMIRRAEKHLQATNKLKDGEHHKECQV
;
A
#
# COMPACT_ATOMS: atom_id res chain seq x y z
N MET A 1 -27.69 18.32 -2.73
CA MET A 1 -28.18 17.31 -1.76
C MET A 1 -26.97 16.74 -1.06
N ASN A 2 -26.90 16.92 0.26
CA ASN A 2 -25.84 16.44 1.12
C ASN A 2 -25.84 14.92 1.18
N VAL A 3 -24.73 14.29 0.78
CA VAL A 3 -24.45 12.92 1.21
C VAL A 3 -22.99 12.78 1.59
N ILE A 4 -22.66 13.34 2.76
CA ILE A 4 -21.47 12.96 3.52
C ILE A 4 -21.74 11.54 4.02
N TRP A 5 -21.41 10.53 3.21
CA TRP A 5 -21.37 9.15 3.70
C TRP A 5 -20.16 9.02 4.61
N SER A 6 -20.42 9.11 5.91
CA SER A 6 -19.56 8.50 6.91
C SER A 6 -19.44 7.01 6.59
N LYS A 7 -18.29 6.54 6.12
CA LYS A 7 -17.95 5.13 6.21
C LYS A 7 -16.55 5.00 6.79
N SER A 8 -16.57 4.62 8.07
CA SER A 8 -15.48 3.95 8.77
C SER A 8 -14.75 3.02 7.82
N VAL A 9 -13.52 3.35 7.50
CA VAL A 9 -12.60 2.46 6.79
C VAL A 9 -12.35 1.28 7.73
N SER A 10 -12.78 0.08 7.32
CA SER A 10 -12.48 -1.13 8.08
C SER A 10 -10.95 -1.25 8.20
N ALA A 11 -10.43 -1.38 9.42
CA ALA A 11 -9.00 -1.35 9.73
C ALA A 11 -8.13 -2.42 9.01
N ASN A 12 -8.73 -3.30 8.19
CA ASN A 12 -8.09 -4.41 7.50
C ASN A 12 -8.16 -4.31 5.96
N ARG A 13 -8.62 -3.21 5.39
CA ARG A 13 -8.78 -3.10 3.93
C ARG A 13 -7.52 -2.57 3.25
N THR A 14 -7.16 -3.13 2.09
CA THR A 14 -6.03 -2.62 1.31
C THR A 14 -6.43 -1.41 0.48
N PHE A 15 -5.48 -0.52 0.19
CA PHE A 15 -5.68 0.60 -0.73
C PHE A 15 -6.28 0.18 -2.08
N PHE A 16 -5.84 -0.95 -2.62
CA PHE A 16 -6.31 -1.44 -3.92
C PHE A 16 -7.77 -1.89 -3.88
N ASP A 17 -8.24 -2.44 -2.76
CA ASP A 17 -9.64 -2.81 -2.59
C ASP A 17 -10.52 -1.57 -2.50
N GLU A 18 -10.02 -0.49 -1.87
CA GLU A 18 -10.73 0.79 -1.80
C GLU A 18 -10.81 1.47 -3.16
N VAL A 19 -9.70 1.54 -3.91
CA VAL A 19 -9.70 2.08 -5.28
C VAL A 19 -10.65 1.27 -6.18
N THR A 20 -10.61 -0.05 -6.07
CA THR A 20 -11.49 -0.94 -6.85
C THR A 20 -12.97 -0.64 -6.56
N ASP A 21 -13.32 -0.45 -5.30
CA ASP A 21 -14.69 -0.14 -4.91
C ASP A 21 -15.14 1.25 -5.37
N VAL A 22 -14.28 2.27 -5.25
CA VAL A 22 -14.60 3.63 -5.68
C VAL A 22 -14.82 3.67 -7.19
N ILE A 23 -13.91 3.09 -7.98
CA ILE A 23 -14.06 3.03 -9.44
C ILE A 23 -15.37 2.32 -9.81
N ARG A 24 -15.65 1.16 -9.20
CA ARG A 24 -16.91 0.44 -9.47
C ARG A 24 -18.15 1.27 -9.13
N LEU A 25 -18.14 1.96 -7.99
CA LEU A 25 -19.27 2.76 -7.55
C LEU A 25 -19.54 3.91 -8.53
N VAL A 26 -18.52 4.68 -8.89
CA VAL A 26 -18.66 5.81 -9.82
C VAL A 26 -19.07 5.32 -11.21
N LEU A 27 -18.39 4.31 -11.75
CA LEU A 27 -18.73 3.77 -13.09
C LEU A 27 -20.12 3.14 -13.14
N SER A 28 -20.57 2.50 -12.07
CA SER A 28 -21.96 2.00 -12.01
C SER A 28 -22.99 3.12 -11.97
N SER A 29 -22.63 4.30 -11.45
CA SER A 29 -23.50 5.49 -11.46
C SER A 29 -23.51 6.17 -12.83
N ALA A 30 -22.49 5.91 -13.66
CA ALA A 30 -22.37 6.32 -15.05
C ALA A 30 -22.86 5.24 -16.04
N ASP A 31 -23.71 4.31 -15.59
CA ASP A 31 -24.32 3.25 -16.40
C ASP A 31 -23.33 2.29 -17.11
N VAL A 32 -22.08 2.24 -16.69
CA VAL A 32 -21.09 1.27 -17.21
C VAL A 32 -21.39 -0.12 -16.64
N ALA A 33 -21.41 -1.14 -17.50
CA ALA A 33 -21.70 -2.51 -17.10
C ALA A 33 -20.72 -3.03 -16.05
N HIS A 34 -21.22 -3.83 -15.11
CA HIS A 34 -20.43 -4.32 -13.96
C HIS A 34 -19.17 -5.08 -14.38
N ALA A 35 -19.24 -5.88 -15.45
CA ALA A 35 -18.10 -6.64 -15.96
C ALA A 35 -16.97 -5.71 -16.45
N ASP A 36 -17.33 -4.63 -17.13
CA ASP A 36 -16.40 -3.65 -17.67
C ASP A 36 -15.79 -2.77 -16.56
N ALA A 37 -16.63 -2.29 -15.65
CA ALA A 37 -16.16 -1.57 -14.46
C ALA A 37 -15.16 -2.42 -13.66
N LEU A 38 -15.40 -3.72 -13.53
CA LEU A 38 -14.53 -4.68 -12.85
C LEU A 38 -13.23 -4.94 -13.62
N ALA A 39 -13.26 -4.98 -14.95
CA ALA A 39 -12.09 -5.10 -15.80
C ALA A 39 -11.19 -3.85 -15.71
N VAL A 40 -11.77 -2.65 -15.88
CA VAL A 40 -11.10 -1.35 -15.75
C VAL A 40 -10.45 -1.22 -14.38
N SER A 41 -11.22 -1.47 -13.30
CA SER A 41 -10.70 -1.39 -11.92
C SER A 41 -9.49 -2.31 -11.70
N ARG A 42 -9.54 -3.53 -12.23
CA ARG A 42 -8.44 -4.50 -12.12
C ARG A 42 -7.20 -4.02 -12.87
N GLN A 43 -7.37 -3.45 -14.05
CA GLN A 43 -6.26 -2.97 -14.88
C GLN A 43 -5.56 -1.79 -14.23
N VAL A 44 -6.33 -0.79 -13.77
CA VAL A 44 -5.83 0.33 -12.96
C VAL A 44 -5.05 -0.18 -11.75
N CYS A 45 -5.64 -1.10 -10.97
CA CYS A 45 -4.97 -1.67 -9.80
C CYS A 45 -3.70 -2.45 -10.13
N ARG A 46 -3.64 -3.19 -11.24
CA ARG A 46 -2.42 -3.88 -11.68
C ARG A 46 -1.31 -2.89 -11.99
N ARG A 47 -1.63 -1.78 -12.67
CA ARG A 47 -0.65 -0.75 -13.02
C ARG A 47 -0.08 -0.09 -11.77
N ILE A 48 -0.94 0.33 -10.84
CA ILE A 48 -0.52 0.91 -9.56
C ILE A 48 0.36 -0.09 -8.79
N LYS A 49 -0.03 -1.36 -8.71
CA LYS A 49 0.80 -2.41 -8.08
C LYS A 49 2.18 -2.53 -8.71
N SER A 50 2.27 -2.47 -10.04
CA SER A 50 3.55 -2.56 -10.76
C SER A 50 4.46 -1.35 -10.50
N GLN A 51 3.87 -0.15 -10.41
CA GLN A 51 4.62 1.10 -10.25
C GLN A 51 5.08 1.36 -8.82
N PHE A 52 4.30 0.89 -7.83
CA PHE A 52 4.58 1.14 -6.41
C PHE A 52 5.10 -0.09 -5.63
N GLY A 53 5.48 -1.19 -6.32
CA GLY A 53 6.28 -2.27 -5.72
C GLY A 53 5.54 -3.42 -5.05
N GLY A 54 4.25 -3.58 -5.31
CA GLY A 54 3.51 -4.80 -4.96
C GLY A 54 2.92 -4.90 -3.55
N SER A 55 1.86 -5.71 -3.47
CA SER A 55 1.06 -6.23 -2.34
C SER A 55 0.45 -5.27 -1.32
N THR A 56 1.13 -4.21 -0.85
CA THR A 56 0.57 -3.44 0.29
C THR A 56 1.03 -1.99 0.34
N ILE A 57 0.14 -1.09 -0.10
CA ILE A 57 0.19 0.33 0.25
C ILE A 57 -0.63 0.46 1.54
N TYR A 58 0.01 0.80 2.66
CA TYR A 58 -0.67 0.97 3.93
C TYR A 58 -1.20 2.41 4.04
N LEU A 59 -2.50 2.52 4.20
CA LEU A 59 -3.17 3.76 4.58
C LEU A 59 -3.27 3.76 6.11
N PRO A 60 -2.52 4.61 6.83
CA PRO A 60 -2.65 4.66 8.27
C PRO A 60 -4.03 5.24 8.61
N THR A 61 -4.80 4.46 9.35
CA THR A 61 -5.96 4.94 10.09
C THR A 61 -5.43 5.85 11.21
N ASN A 62 -5.38 7.14 10.92
CA ASN A 62 -5.15 8.30 11.79
C ASN A 62 -4.55 8.03 13.18
N ARG A 63 -3.33 8.53 13.43
CA ARG A 63 -2.90 9.04 14.74
C ARG A 63 -1.61 9.86 14.61
N SER A 64 -1.72 11.15 14.33
CA SER A 64 -0.76 12.14 14.84
C SER A 64 -1.24 13.57 14.60
N LYS A 65 -1.23 14.39 15.67
CA LYS A 65 -1.56 15.83 15.72
C LYS A 65 -0.56 16.74 14.98
N ALA A 66 0.44 16.20 14.30
CA ALA A 66 1.37 16.99 13.52
C ALA A 66 0.97 16.89 12.05
N GLY A 67 0.42 17.98 11.51
CA GLY A 67 0.03 18.14 10.10
C GLY A 67 1.10 17.56 9.19
N GLY A 68 0.83 16.37 8.68
CA GLY A 68 1.77 15.60 7.86
C GLY A 68 1.58 15.95 6.40
N HIS A 69 2.68 16.04 5.68
CA HIS A 69 2.69 16.14 4.23
C HIS A 69 1.74 15.08 3.65
N ALA A 70 0.63 15.50 3.04
CA ALA A 70 0.07 14.74 1.92
C ALA A 70 1.24 14.59 0.94
N SER A 71 1.93 13.45 1.08
CA SER A 71 3.29 13.30 0.56
C SER A 71 3.20 13.35 -0.95
N LYS A 72 4.15 13.99 -1.63
CA LYS A 72 4.29 14.03 -3.09
C LYS A 72 3.86 12.72 -3.80
N LEU A 73 4.19 11.59 -3.20
CA LEU A 73 3.85 10.23 -3.65
C LEU A 73 2.35 9.91 -3.69
N GLY A 74 1.56 10.47 -2.77
CA GLY A 74 0.11 10.35 -2.77
C GLY A 74 -0.55 11.10 -3.90
N MET A 75 -0.03 12.29 -4.22
CA MET A 75 -0.46 13.02 -5.42
C MET A 75 -0.07 12.26 -6.69
N GLU A 76 1.18 11.78 -6.78
CA GLU A 76 1.63 10.94 -7.91
C GLU A 76 0.78 9.66 -8.08
N LEU A 77 0.29 9.09 -6.99
CA LEU A 77 -0.57 7.92 -7.05
C LEU A 77 -1.98 8.26 -7.55
N LEU A 78 -2.55 9.39 -7.10
CA LEU A 78 -3.86 9.85 -7.56
C LEU A 78 -3.82 10.22 -9.04
N ASP A 79 -2.77 10.93 -9.46
CA ASP A 79 -2.55 11.28 -10.86
C ASP A 79 -2.42 10.00 -11.72
N LEU A 80 -1.73 8.96 -11.23
CA LEU A 80 -1.66 7.68 -11.93
C LEU A 80 -3.02 6.98 -12.05
N VAL A 81 -3.86 7.02 -11.00
CA VAL A 81 -5.20 6.43 -11.04
C VAL A 81 -6.04 7.13 -12.11
N GLU A 82 -6.01 8.46 -12.13
CA GLU A 82 -6.74 9.30 -13.06
C GLU A 82 -6.31 9.07 -14.52
N ASP A 83 -5.00 9.08 -14.78
CA ASP A 83 -4.43 8.86 -16.11
C ASP A 83 -4.78 7.47 -16.65
N GLU A 84 -4.60 6.43 -15.83
CA GLU A 84 -4.86 5.06 -16.24
C GLU A 84 -6.36 4.79 -16.41
N LEU A 85 -7.21 5.33 -15.53
CA LEU A 85 -8.66 5.23 -15.67
C LEU A 85 -9.13 5.88 -16.96
N SER A 86 -8.64 7.10 -17.25
CA SER A 86 -8.93 7.82 -18.49
C SER A 86 -8.54 7.00 -19.71
N HIS A 87 -7.34 6.41 -19.67
CA HIS A 87 -6.83 5.59 -20.77
C HIS A 87 -7.68 4.33 -21.00
N GLN A 88 -8.02 3.61 -19.94
CA GLN A 88 -8.79 2.37 -20.05
C GLN A 88 -10.22 2.59 -20.54
N LEU A 89 -10.89 3.63 -20.04
CA LEU A 89 -12.26 3.96 -20.47
C LEU A 89 -12.29 4.40 -21.95
N ARG A 90 -11.31 5.20 -22.40
CA ARG A 90 -11.16 5.56 -23.83
C ARG A 90 -10.90 4.33 -24.70
N GLN A 91 -9.98 3.46 -24.26
CA GLN A 91 -9.63 2.26 -25.02
C GLN A 91 -10.84 1.32 -25.18
N ALA A 92 -11.68 1.24 -24.15
CA ALA A 92 -12.88 0.41 -24.15
C ALA A 92 -14.10 1.10 -24.80
N ALA A 93 -14.00 2.38 -25.17
CA ALA A 93 -15.08 3.20 -25.74
C ALA A 93 -16.39 3.11 -24.92
N LEU A 94 -16.26 3.09 -23.58
CA LEU A 94 -17.39 2.87 -22.66
C LEU A 94 -18.16 4.15 -22.34
N LEU A 95 -17.52 5.31 -22.50
CA LEU A 95 -18.05 6.63 -22.17
C LEU A 95 -17.61 7.61 -23.26
N ASP A 96 -18.41 8.64 -23.50
CA ASP A 96 -17.98 9.78 -24.33
C ASP A 96 -16.97 10.68 -23.59
N ASP A 97 -16.42 11.69 -24.27
CA ASP A 97 -15.37 12.55 -23.70
C ASP A 97 -15.86 13.38 -22.48
N LEU A 98 -17.14 13.75 -22.43
CA LEU A 98 -17.71 14.54 -21.34
C LEU A 98 -18.01 13.65 -20.13
N GLU A 99 -18.63 12.50 -20.37
CA GLU A 99 -18.90 11.47 -19.37
C GLU A 99 -17.60 10.93 -18.77
N LEU A 100 -16.59 10.72 -19.61
CA LEU A 100 -15.26 10.33 -19.18
C LEU A 100 -14.68 11.34 -18.19
N ALA A 101 -14.64 12.63 -18.58
CA ALA A 101 -14.08 13.69 -17.75
C ALA A 101 -14.79 13.78 -16.40
N ALA A 102 -16.12 13.69 -16.39
CA ALA A 102 -16.92 13.66 -15.17
C ALA A 102 -16.58 12.45 -14.29
N ALA A 103 -16.56 11.25 -14.86
CA ALA A 103 -16.28 10.02 -14.12
C ALA A 103 -14.87 10.01 -13.51
N THR A 104 -13.85 10.47 -14.25
CA THR A 104 -12.48 10.56 -13.74
C THR A 104 -12.34 11.58 -12.62
N GLU A 105 -13.00 12.74 -12.74
CA GLU A 105 -12.98 13.77 -11.69
C GLU A 105 -13.72 13.28 -10.42
N ASP A 106 -14.87 12.63 -10.57
CA ASP A 106 -15.63 12.06 -9.45
C ASP A 106 -14.82 11.00 -8.71
N VAL A 107 -14.14 10.10 -9.44
CA VAL A 107 -13.22 9.13 -8.84
C VAL A 107 -12.08 9.83 -8.11
N ARG A 108 -11.45 10.83 -8.73
CA ARG A 108 -10.35 11.59 -8.13
C ARG A 108 -10.78 12.29 -6.84
N GLN A 109 -11.93 12.97 -6.85
CA GLN A 109 -12.48 13.68 -5.68
C GLN A 109 -12.84 12.72 -4.55
N GLU A 110 -13.47 11.59 -4.85
CA GLU A 110 -13.84 10.60 -3.84
C GLU A 110 -12.59 9.94 -3.23
N LEU A 111 -11.59 9.64 -4.05
CA LEU A 111 -10.30 9.14 -3.57
C LEU A 111 -9.57 10.20 -2.73
N LEU A 112 -9.55 11.46 -3.16
CA LEU A 112 -9.00 12.56 -2.36
C LEU A 112 -9.71 12.67 -1.02
N ALA A 113 -11.04 12.71 -0.99
CA ALA A 113 -11.82 12.82 0.24
C ALA A 113 -11.54 11.66 1.22
N ARG A 114 -11.40 10.44 0.70
CA ARG A 114 -11.03 9.26 1.50
C ARG A 114 -9.58 9.33 1.96
N CYS A 115 -8.67 9.81 1.11
CA CYS A 115 -7.24 9.94 1.37
C CYS A 115 -6.85 11.18 2.18
N CYS A 116 -7.72 12.18 2.34
CA CYS A 116 -7.50 13.39 3.13
C CYS A 116 -7.22 13.11 4.62
N SER A 117 -7.48 11.89 5.09
CA SER A 117 -7.15 11.41 6.44
C SER A 117 -6.03 10.34 6.47
N LEU A 118 -5.42 10.03 5.32
CA LEU A 118 -4.52 8.90 5.12
C LEU A 118 -3.10 9.40 4.81
N CYS A 119 -2.18 9.24 5.75
CA CYS A 119 -0.75 9.44 5.50
C CYS A 119 -0.17 8.22 4.77
N ILE A 120 -0.24 8.15 3.44
CA ILE A 120 0.21 6.97 2.68
C ILE A 120 1.60 6.51 3.13
N TYR A 121 1.64 5.35 3.78
CA TYR A 121 2.87 4.68 4.16
C TYR A 121 3.21 3.70 3.04
N VAL A 122 4.01 4.17 2.08
CA VAL A 122 4.65 3.31 1.09
C VAL A 122 5.91 2.75 1.75
N PRO A 123 6.01 1.42 1.96
CA PRO A 123 7.31 0.82 2.18
C PRO A 123 8.11 1.13 0.91
N SER A 124 9.00 2.11 0.99
CA SER A 124 10.03 2.23 -0.03
C SER A 124 10.65 0.85 -0.20
N GLY A 125 10.94 0.39 -1.42
CA GLY A 125 11.63 -0.89 -1.64
C GLY A 125 12.92 -1.04 -0.82
N GLN A 126 13.41 0.05 -0.22
CA GLN A 126 14.42 0.05 0.83
C GLN A 126 14.02 -0.65 2.13
N ARG A 127 12.74 -0.81 2.50
CA ARG A 127 12.35 -1.41 3.77
C ARG A 127 12.43 -2.93 3.74
N ASP A 128 12.03 -3.53 2.63
CA ASP A 128 12.20 -4.96 2.38
C ASP A 128 13.63 -5.29 2.02
N ALA A 129 14.31 -4.45 1.22
CA ALA A 129 15.75 -4.60 1.00
C ALA A 129 16.57 -4.37 2.29
N ALA A 130 16.20 -3.42 3.14
CA ALA A 130 16.86 -3.21 4.44
C ALA A 130 16.52 -4.30 5.45
N LEU A 131 15.32 -4.89 5.39
CA LEU A 131 14.97 -6.05 6.20
C LEU A 131 15.72 -7.29 5.71
N ALA A 132 15.79 -7.53 4.40
CA ALA A 132 16.58 -8.61 3.81
C ALA A 132 18.07 -8.48 4.16
N ARG A 133 18.65 -7.28 4.03
CA ARG A 133 20.03 -7.00 4.49
C ARG A 133 20.18 -7.15 6.00
N ALA A 134 19.17 -6.78 6.79
CA ALA A 134 19.19 -6.97 8.24
C ALA A 134 19.17 -8.46 8.62
N LEU A 135 18.32 -9.26 7.97
CA LEU A 135 18.23 -10.71 8.15
C LEU A 135 19.52 -11.41 7.67
N GLN A 136 20.14 -10.93 6.58
CA GLN A 136 21.44 -11.40 6.11
C GLN A 136 22.55 -11.13 7.13
N ALA A 137 22.61 -9.91 7.68
CA ALA A 137 23.57 -9.56 8.73
C ALA A 137 23.37 -10.42 9.99
N HIS A 138 22.12 -10.66 10.39
CA HIS A 138 21.79 -11.56 11.50
C HIS A 138 22.19 -13.01 11.21
N SER A 139 21.98 -13.53 10.00
CA SER A 139 22.42 -14.87 9.60
C SER A 139 23.95 -15.01 9.68
N HIS A 140 24.72 -14.00 9.23
CA HIS A 140 26.17 -14.03 9.39
C HIS A 140 26.62 -14.02 10.86
N LEU A 141 25.90 -13.30 11.73
CA LEU A 141 26.15 -13.32 13.18
C LEU A 141 25.91 -14.71 13.77
N GLN A 142 24.83 -15.39 13.37
CA GLN A 142 24.53 -16.77 13.80
C GLN A 142 25.58 -17.78 13.30
N ASN A 143 26.27 -17.47 12.20
CA ASN A 143 27.40 -18.24 11.67
C ASN A 143 28.75 -17.81 12.27
N ASN A 144 28.76 -17.28 13.49
CA ASN A 144 29.95 -16.90 14.27
C ASN A 144 30.85 -15.84 13.62
N LYS A 145 30.36 -15.05 12.67
CA LYS A 145 31.13 -13.91 12.13
C LYS A 145 31.09 -12.73 13.09
N SER A 146 32.23 -12.07 13.27
CA SER A 146 32.33 -10.85 14.05
C SER A 146 31.62 -9.68 13.35
N ARG A 147 31.20 -8.68 14.11
CA ARG A 147 30.52 -7.48 13.57
C ARG A 147 31.41 -6.69 12.60
N SER A 148 32.73 -6.72 12.80
CA SER A 148 33.71 -6.13 11.89
C SER A 148 33.77 -6.88 10.55
N GLU A 149 33.79 -8.21 10.57
CA GLU A 149 33.79 -9.00 9.33
C GLU A 149 32.50 -8.82 8.54
N ILE A 150 31.36 -8.76 9.23
CA ILE A 150 30.05 -8.49 8.60
C ILE A 150 30.03 -7.09 7.98
N ALA A 151 30.61 -6.10 8.64
CA ALA A 151 30.72 -4.73 8.13
C ALA A 151 31.53 -4.68 6.83
N THR A 152 32.66 -5.40 6.78
CA THR A 152 33.46 -5.56 5.57
C THR A 152 32.69 -6.29 4.46
N MET A 153 32.03 -7.40 4.78
CA MET A 153 31.28 -8.20 3.80
C MET A 153 30.11 -7.45 3.18
N LEU A 154 29.41 -6.62 3.96
CA LEU A 154 28.24 -5.86 3.51
C LEU A 154 28.58 -4.44 3.05
N ASN A 155 29.87 -4.07 3.07
CA ASN A 155 30.39 -2.75 2.74
C ASN A 155 29.65 -1.61 3.48
N VAL A 156 29.54 -1.74 4.81
CA VAL A 156 28.88 -0.77 5.69
C VAL A 156 29.68 -0.55 6.97
N SER A 157 29.33 0.44 7.78
CA SER A 157 29.97 0.63 9.09
C SER A 157 29.53 -0.42 10.10
N THR A 158 30.38 -0.70 11.09
CA THR A 158 30.05 -1.58 12.23
C THR A 158 28.81 -1.09 13.00
N GLN A 159 28.61 0.22 13.09
CA GLN A 159 27.41 0.81 13.68
C GLN A 159 26.13 0.50 12.88
N ALA A 160 26.22 0.47 11.54
CA ALA A 160 25.10 0.07 10.69
C ALA A 160 24.77 -1.41 10.89
N VAL A 161 25.78 -2.28 11.02
CA VAL A 161 25.60 -3.71 11.35
C VAL A 161 24.85 -3.89 12.68
N CYS A 162 25.20 -3.14 13.72
CA CYS A 162 24.48 -3.17 15.00
C CYS A 162 22.99 -2.80 14.85
N LYS A 163 22.68 -1.78 14.04
CA LYS A 163 21.28 -1.39 13.76
C LYS A 163 20.53 -2.46 12.97
N MET A 164 21.20 -3.08 12.00
CA MET A 164 20.67 -4.17 11.18
C MET A 164 20.33 -5.39 12.05
N ILE A 165 21.24 -5.84 12.91
CA ILE A 165 21.00 -6.98 13.82
C ILE A 165 19.80 -6.71 14.73
N ARG A 166 19.75 -5.55 15.41
CA ARG A 166 18.60 -5.17 16.26
C ARG A 166 17.27 -5.16 15.51
N ARG A 167 17.29 -4.74 14.24
CA ARG A 167 16.11 -4.70 13.39
C ARG A 167 15.63 -6.11 13.01
N ALA A 168 16.56 -7.02 12.70
CA ALA A 168 16.26 -8.42 12.43
C ALA A 168 15.73 -9.14 13.68
N GLU A 169 16.34 -8.97 14.84
CA GLU A 169 15.89 -9.55 16.11
C GLU A 169 14.47 -9.11 16.46
N LYS A 170 14.16 -7.81 16.35
CA LYS A 170 12.80 -7.30 16.56
C LYS A 170 11.78 -7.92 15.60
N HIS A 171 12.17 -8.13 14.34
CA HIS A 171 11.31 -8.74 13.34
C HIS A 171 11.08 -10.24 13.64
N LEU A 172 12.13 -10.98 14.00
CA LEU A 172 12.05 -12.40 14.38
C LEU A 172 11.24 -12.60 15.66
N GLN A 173 11.38 -11.73 16.65
CA GLN A 173 10.56 -11.76 17.86
C GLN A 173 9.07 -11.48 17.56
N ALA A 174 8.78 -10.51 16.70
CA ALA A 174 7.40 -10.21 16.30
C ALA A 174 6.76 -11.37 15.52
N THR A 175 7.52 -12.02 14.63
CA THR A 175 7.04 -13.15 13.83
C THR A 175 6.92 -14.45 14.63
N ASN A 176 7.82 -14.73 15.57
CA ASN A 176 7.70 -15.87 16.47
C ASN A 176 6.51 -15.72 17.43
N LYS A 177 6.26 -14.51 17.96
CA LYS A 177 5.07 -14.24 18.79
C LYS A 177 3.76 -14.42 18.02
N LEU A 178 3.75 -14.15 16.72
CA LEU A 178 2.59 -14.41 15.86
C LEU A 178 2.37 -15.92 15.64
N LYS A 179 3.45 -16.71 15.53
CA LYS A 179 3.37 -18.18 15.45
C LYS A 179 2.92 -18.82 16.76
N ASP A 180 3.36 -18.30 17.91
CA ASP A 180 2.94 -18.78 19.23
C ASP A 180 1.48 -18.41 19.55
N GLY A 181 0.94 -17.38 18.89
CA GLY A 181 -0.46 -16.95 19.04
C GLY A 181 -1.48 -17.81 18.26
N GLU A 182 -1.06 -18.53 17.21
CA GLU A 182 -1.95 -19.40 16.42
C GLU A 182 -2.15 -20.78 17.06
N HIS A 183 -1.31 -21.19 18.01
CA HIS A 183 -1.45 -22.48 18.71
C HIS A 183 -2.35 -22.46 19.96
N HIS A 184 -2.97 -21.32 20.30
CA HIS A 184 -3.77 -21.19 21.54
C HIS A 184 -5.28 -21.05 21.34
N LYS A 185 -5.85 -21.59 20.26
CA LYS A 185 -7.32 -21.67 20.08
C LYS A 185 -7.90 -23.03 19.68
N GLU A 186 -7.13 -24.10 19.73
CA GLU A 186 -7.67 -25.47 19.69
C GLU A 186 -7.09 -26.30 20.82
N CYS A 187 -7.66 -26.12 22.02
CA CYS A 187 -7.80 -27.14 23.06
C CYS A 187 -8.24 -26.46 24.34
N GLN A 188 -9.55 -26.31 24.50
CA GLN A 188 -10.20 -26.59 25.77
C GLN A 188 -11.65 -26.95 25.47
N VAL A 189 -11.98 -28.13 25.99
CA VAL A 189 -13.19 -28.95 25.81
C VAL A 189 -14.44 -28.23 26.30
#